data_AF-A0A942Q8M3-F1
#
_entry.id   AF-A0A942Q8M3-F1
#
_cell.length_a   1.000
_cell.length_b   1.000
_cell.length_c   1.000
_cell.angle_alpha   90.00
_cell.angle_beta   90.00
_cell.angle_gamma   90.00
#
_symmetry.space_group_name_H-M   'P 1'
#
loop_
_entity.id
_entity.type
_entity.pdbx_description
1 polymer ?
#
loop_
_entity_poly.entity_id
_entity_poly.type
_entity_poly.pdbx_seq_one_letter_code
_entity_poly.pdbx_strand_id
1 'polypeptide(L)'
;MAQDRLKLYNRLPVLRAERGLSRQELADAVGVNYQTIGYLERGDYNPSLELAFKLAEYFGLPIEAIFSTRPLKPLSEALVPQNREVVL
;
A
#
# COMPACT_ATOMS: atom_id res chain seq x y z
N MET A 1 -18.13 -13.95 -17.29
CA MET A 1 -16.76 -13.45 -17.45
C MET A 1 -16.44 -12.63 -16.21
N ALA A 2 -15.76 -13.21 -15.21
CA ALA A 2 -15.22 -12.38 -14.14
C ALA A 2 -14.18 -11.46 -14.81
N GLN A 3 -14.41 -10.14 -14.76
CA GLN A 3 -13.42 -9.18 -15.23
C GLN A 3 -12.11 -9.52 -14.51
N ASP A 4 -11.06 -9.88 -15.25
CA ASP A 4 -9.73 -10.16 -14.70
C ASP A 4 -9.17 -8.84 -14.18
N ARG A 5 -9.62 -8.46 -12.97
CA ARG A 5 -9.35 -7.16 -12.38
C ARG A 5 -7.96 -7.24 -11.80
N LEU A 6 -7.03 -6.56 -12.45
CA LEU A 6 -5.65 -6.43 -12.01
C LEU A 6 -5.60 -6.15 -10.50
N LYS A 7 -5.09 -7.10 -9.71
CA LYS A 7 -4.99 -6.96 -8.24
C LYS A 7 -3.85 -6.01 -7.89
N LEU A 8 -4.14 -4.97 -7.11
CA LEU A 8 -3.10 -4.08 -6.57
C LEU A 8 -2.61 -4.55 -5.20
N TYR A 9 -1.29 -4.54 -5.05
CA TYR A 9 -0.61 -4.60 -3.77
C TYR A 9 -0.51 -3.19 -3.19
N ASN A 10 -0.50 -3.06 -1.87
CA ASN A 10 -0.41 -1.75 -1.22
C ASN A 10 0.47 -1.75 0.03
N ARG A 11 1.02 -0.58 0.37
CA ARG A 11 1.80 -0.31 1.60
C ARG A 11 0.96 0.34 2.70
N LEU A 12 -0.36 0.44 2.56
CA LEU A 12 -1.21 1.15 3.53
C LEU A 12 -1.04 0.65 4.97
N PRO A 13 -1.01 -0.67 5.26
CA PRO A 13 -0.82 -1.13 6.64
C PRO A 13 0.52 -0.65 7.24
N VAL A 14 1.57 -0.66 6.43
CA VAL A 14 2.93 -0.27 6.83
C VAL A 14 2.99 1.25 7.06
N LEU A 15 2.57 2.04 6.07
CA LEU A 15 2.57 3.50 6.15
C LEU A 15 1.70 4.01 7.31
N ARG A 16 0.57 3.35 7.56
CA ARG A 16 -0.31 3.67 8.69
C ARG A 16 0.38 3.37 10.03
N ALA A 17 0.99 2.19 10.15
CA ALA A 17 1.72 1.81 11.37
C ALA A 17 2.94 2.69 11.64
N GLU A 18 3.70 3.06 10.61
CA GLU A 18 4.85 3.99 10.71
C GLU A 18 4.46 5.37 11.28
N ARG A 19 3.22 5.81 11.03
CA ARG A 19 2.68 7.06 11.55
C ARG A 19 1.86 6.91 12.84
N GLY A 20 1.78 5.70 13.40
CA GLY A 20 1.00 5.44 14.61
C GLY A 20 -0.51 5.62 14.44
N LEU A 21 -1.03 5.59 13.21
CA LEU A 21 -2.43 5.86 12.92
C LEU A 21 -3.29 4.62 13.11
N SER A 22 -4.51 4.78 13.60
CA SER A 22 -5.59 3.81 13.49
C SER A 22 -6.22 3.87 12.09
N ARG A 23 -6.99 2.84 11.72
CA ARG A 23 -7.74 2.86 10.44
C ARG A 23 -8.80 3.95 10.41
N GLN A 24 -9.40 4.27 11.55
CA GLN A 24 -10.40 5.32 11.67
C GLN A 24 -9.77 6.69 11.39
N GLU A 25 -8.62 6.99 12.02
CA GLU A 25 -7.93 8.26 11.80
C GLU A 25 -7.50 8.45 10.34
N LEU A 26 -7.02 7.39 9.67
CA LEU A 26 -6.72 7.47 8.24
C LEU A 26 -7.99 7.67 7.41
N ALA A 27 -9.08 6.97 7.74
CA ALA A 27 -10.35 7.08 7.03
C ALA A 27 -10.92 8.51 7.12
N ASP A 28 -10.90 9.09 8.33
CA ASP A 28 -11.35 10.45 8.58
C ASP A 28 -10.48 11.46 7.82
N ALA A 29 -9.15 11.28 7.83
CA ALA A 29 -8.21 12.17 7.15
C ALA A 29 -8.38 12.21 5.62
N VAL A 30 -8.81 11.11 4.99
CA VAL A 30 -9.04 11.04 3.54
C VAL A 30 -10.51 11.04 3.14
N GLY A 31 -11.42 11.25 4.11
CA GLY A 31 -12.84 11.42 3.89
C GLY A 31 -13.54 10.18 3.34
N VAL A 32 -13.24 9.00 3.90
CA VAL A 32 -13.87 7.71 3.53
C VAL A 32 -14.42 6.97 4.74
N ASN A 33 -15.23 5.95 4.51
CA ASN A 33 -15.68 5.08 5.59
C ASN A 33 -14.51 4.26 6.16
N TYR A 34 -14.48 4.03 7.47
CA TYR A 34 -13.55 3.11 8.13
C TYR A 34 -13.35 1.77 7.39
N GLN A 35 -14.44 1.16 6.91
CA GLN A 35 -14.38 -0.12 6.22
C GLN A 35 -13.58 -0.03 4.91
N THR A 36 -13.60 1.11 4.22
CA THR A 36 -12.82 1.38 2.99
C THR A 36 -11.34 1.14 3.25
N ILE A 37 -10.78 1.67 4.35
CA ILE A 37 -9.37 1.45 4.71
C ILE A 37 -9.11 -0.03 4.99
N GLY A 38 -10.00 -0.69 5.74
CA GLY A 38 -9.86 -2.12 6.04
C GLY A 38 -9.86 -3.01 4.79
N TYR A 39 -10.77 -2.77 3.85
CA TYR A 39 -10.85 -3.51 2.58
C TYR A 39 -9.63 -3.23 1.69
N LEU A 40 -9.16 -1.99 1.63
CA LEU A 40 -7.94 -1.63 0.88
C LEU A 40 -6.71 -2.34 1.44
N GLU A 41 -6.51 -2.31 2.76
CA GLU A 41 -5.37 -2.96 3.42
C GLU A 41 -5.30 -4.47 3.15
N ARG A 42 -6.47 -5.14 3.07
CA ARG A 42 -6.54 -6.57 2.72
C ARG A 42 -6.44 -6.84 1.21
N GLY A 43 -6.55 -5.81 0.38
CA GLY A 43 -6.58 -5.93 -1.07
C GLY A 43 -7.89 -6.52 -1.59
N ASP A 44 -8.99 -6.37 -0.84
CA ASP A 44 -10.32 -6.84 -1.23
C ASP A 44 -10.84 -6.05 -2.45
N TYR A 45 -10.38 -4.79 -2.61
CA TYR A 45 -10.56 -4.04 -3.85
C TYR A 45 -9.44 -3.00 -4.08
N ASN A 46 -9.24 -2.62 -5.35
CA ASN A 46 -8.39 -1.51 -5.76
C ASN A 46 -9.05 -0.14 -5.52
N PRO A 47 -8.33 0.86 -5.01
CA PRO A 47 -8.87 2.20 -4.81
C PRO A 47 -9.40 2.80 -6.13
N SER A 48 -10.34 3.74 -6.02
CA SER A 48 -10.60 4.66 -7.12
C SER A 48 -9.37 5.54 -7.35
N LEU A 49 -9.26 6.14 -8.54
CA LEU A 49 -8.19 7.07 -8.85
C LEU A 49 -8.16 8.25 -7.85
N GLU A 50 -9.34 8.79 -7.52
CA GLU A 50 -9.49 9.88 -6.53
C GLU A 50 -8.93 9.48 -5.15
N LEU A 51 -9.28 8.29 -4.65
CA LEU A 51 -8.79 7.82 -3.36
C LEU A 51 -7.29 7.56 -3.38
N ALA A 52 -6.74 7.08 -4.49
CA ALA A 52 -5.30 6.92 -4.66
C ALA A 52 -4.57 8.27 -4.55
N PHE A 53 -5.10 9.33 -5.19
CA PHE A 53 -4.55 10.69 -5.07
C PHE A 53 -4.67 11.25 -3.65
N LYS A 54 -5.83 11.13 -3.00
CA LYS A 54 -6.00 11.56 -1.59
C LYS A 54 -5.00 10.91 -0.64
N LEU A 55 -4.75 9.61 -0.83
CA LEU A 55 -3.76 8.89 -0.05
C LEU A 55 -2.33 9.33 -0.38
N ALA A 56 -2.00 9.55 -1.65
CA ALA A 56 -0.72 10.08 -2.08
C ALA A 56 -0.42 11.45 -1.45
N GLU A 57 -1.39 12.36 -1.48
CA GLU A 57 -1.30 13.68 -0.84
C GLU A 57 -1.15 13.58 0.69
N TYR A 58 -1.99 12.77 1.34
CA TYR A 58 -1.92 12.57 2.79
C TYR A 58 -0.57 12.00 3.23
N PHE A 59 -0.04 11.02 2.48
CA PHE A 59 1.26 10.43 2.78
C PHE A 59 2.44 11.26 2.27
N GLY A 60 2.24 12.25 1.41
CA GLY A 60 3.33 13.00 0.77
C GLY A 60 4.22 12.09 -0.08
N LEU A 61 3.62 11.06 -0.71
CA LEU A 61 4.30 10.03 -1.48
C LEU A 61 3.64 9.89 -2.86
N PRO A 62 4.40 9.52 -3.91
CA PRO A 62 3.79 9.17 -5.19
C PRO A 62 2.88 7.93 -5.05
N ILE A 63 1.88 7.80 -5.91
CA ILE A 63 0.91 6.70 -5.89
C ILE A 63 1.63 5.34 -5.95
N GLU A 64 2.68 5.23 -6.74
CA GLU A 64 3.48 4.02 -6.96
C GLU A 64 4.29 3.58 -5.73
N ALA A 65 4.52 4.50 -4.78
CA ALA A 65 5.10 4.14 -3.49
C ALA A 65 4.07 3.51 -2.56
N ILE A 66 2.78 3.82 -2.76
CA ILE A 66 1.67 3.31 -1.94
C ILE A 66 1.07 2.04 -2.56
N PHE A 67 0.93 1.98 -3.89
CA PHE A 67 0.28 0.92 -4.63
C PHE A 67 1.17 0.37 -5.74
N SER A 68 1.07 -0.93 -6.02
CA SER A 68 1.83 -1.57 -7.09
C SER A 68 1.05 -2.70 -7.75
N THR A 69 1.27 -2.88 -9.05
CA THR A 69 0.76 -4.03 -9.81
C THR A 69 1.58 -5.31 -9.56
N ARG A 70 2.70 -5.19 -8.82
CA ARG A 70 3.60 -6.29 -8.45
C ARG A 70 3.70 -6.39 -6.93
N PRO A 71 4.02 -7.58 -6.38
CA PRO A 71 4.24 -7.74 -4.95
C PRO A 71 5.25 -6.72 -4.40
N LEU A 72 4.88 -6.06 -3.31
CA LEU A 72 5.74 -5.12 -2.61
C LEU A 72 6.67 -5.90 -1.68
N LYS A 73 7.97 -5.81 -1.95
CA LYS A 73 8.97 -6.44 -1.10
C LYS A 73 9.22 -5.61 0.17
N PRO A 74 9.44 -6.26 1.32
CA PRO A 74 9.98 -5.61 2.50
C PRO A 74 11.33 -4.95 2.21
N LEU A 75 11.64 -3.85 2.89
CA LEU A 75 12.92 -3.15 2.70
C LEU A 75 14.12 -4.05 3.03
N SER A 76 13.98 -4.93 4.02
CA SER A 76 15.01 -5.92 4.39
C SER A 76 15.40 -6.83 3.22
N GLU A 77 14.45 -7.22 2.37
CA GLU A 77 14.74 -8.06 1.20
C GLU A 77 15.37 -7.25 0.07
N ALA A 78 15.03 -5.97 -0.07
CA ALA A 78 15.60 -5.09 -1.09
C ALA A 78 17.06 -4.68 -0.79
N LEU A 79 17.43 -4.62 0.49
CA LEU A 79 18.76 -4.19 0.94
C LEU A 79 19.76 -5.34 1.12
N VAL A 80 19.31 -6.60 1.15
CA VAL A 80 20.21 -7.75 1.20
C VAL A 80 20.52 -8.20 -0.24
N PRO A 81 21.78 -8.07 -0.71
CA PRO A 81 22.16 -8.56 -2.03
C PRO A 81 21.93 -10.06 -2.10
N GLN A 82 21.17 -10.52 -3.09
CA GLN A 82 20.85 -11.94 -3.30
C GLN A 82 22.06 -12.78 -3.72
N ASN A 83 23.19 -12.15 -4.06
CA ASN A 83 24.44 -12.82 -4.40
C ASN A 83 25.55 -12.38 -3.43
N ARG A 84 25.69 -13.05 -2.29
CA ARG A 84 27.02 -13.26 -1.72
C ARG A 84 27.58 -14.51 -2.40
N GLU A 85 28.31 -14.33 -3.49
CA GLU A 85 29.32 -15.33 -3.82
C GLU A 85 30.25 -15.39 -2.61
N VAL A 86 30.14 -16.48 -1.85
CA VAL A 86 31.14 -16.83 -0.85
C VAL A 86 32.36 -17.22 -1.66
N VAL A 87 33.24 -16.25 -1.90
CA VAL A 87 34.57 -16.54 -2.43
C VAL A 87 35.30 -17.29 -1.31
N LEU A 88 35.35 -18.61 -1.45
CA LEU A 88 36.23 -19.49 -0.68
C LEU A 88 37.67 -19.31 -1.15
#